data_AF-A0A6M8NI60-F1
#
_entry.id   AF-A0A6M8NI60-F1
#
_cell.length_a   1.000
_cell.length_b   1.000
_cell.length_c   1.000
_cell.angle_alpha   90.00
_cell.angle_beta   90.00
_cell.angle_gamma   90.00
#
_symmetry.space_group_name_H-M   'P 1'
#
loop_
_entity.id
_entity.type
_entity.pdbx_description
1 polymer ?
#
loop_
_entity_poly.entity_id
_entity_poly.type
_entity_poly.pdbx_seq_one_letter_code
_entity_poly.pdbx_strand_id
1 'polypeptide(L)'
;MFKLIFIFLTLISLNAQNIKIASYNVENFFDLENDKTEYQEFIPNGKTLWNQRNFNIKLNNIIKVLEDLDADIVALQEIENRDLIRLLQKKIPKYKYYSFIKYPNSAVGLGILSKIEIKNSKNLDVKFETKLFRPILETTFVYENVEFKIFNNHWPSKNVGESYRIKYAKTLQDRLVKLEKDYDYILIGDFNADYNEFETFKKSQKLNNSMGITGINHILNTTINEKFVTYDDVLKEEKRVHYNLWLDLTSNERFSTKFKNQNNTPDNIIVSPALFDNKKLSYIPKSFQVFKPDYLYKNNEVIRWKMSSDKFNKIHKGEGFSDHLPIFAEFSIQKEDKNPLKQMEKEEISSILDLYKKEKLIEPLFLEDVVVIYKEEDKAIIKKTNDRAIYLYNNAKDLKEGFSYDLQVNQIQNFNGLKEIKDFIVEEEKSEIQNYKDFYLDASTIDIFDFKYDNEIITNLKGVVKNSRLYLDEEKFIKLYAKNRDLLPKNGEYITILRGHLASYKGNKQIIIHNLSDYKVGN
;
A
#
# COMPACT_ATOMS: atom_id res chain seq x y z
N MET A 1 -69.13 17.05 9.98
CA MET A 1 -68.00 17.58 10.78
C MET A 1 -67.03 16.43 11.07
N PHE A 2 -66.06 16.18 10.20
CA PHE A 2 -64.95 15.27 10.47
C PHE A 2 -63.73 15.81 9.71
N LYS A 3 -62.82 16.46 10.44
CA LYS A 3 -61.48 16.81 9.93
C LYS A 3 -60.56 15.66 10.29
N LEU A 4 -60.16 14.86 9.31
CA LEU A 4 -59.00 13.99 9.43
C LEU A 4 -57.74 14.86 9.25
N ILE A 5 -56.97 14.97 10.33
CA ILE A 5 -55.62 15.54 10.31
C ILE A 5 -54.69 14.42 9.84
N PHE A 6 -54.13 14.57 8.64
CA PHE A 6 -53.10 13.69 8.12
C PHE A 6 -51.75 14.18 8.67
N ILE A 7 -51.24 13.53 9.71
CA ILE A 7 -49.88 13.76 10.20
C ILE A 7 -48.93 13.07 9.24
N PHE A 8 -48.22 13.85 8.43
CA PHE A 8 -47.10 13.38 7.64
C PHE A 8 -45.92 13.15 8.58
N LEU A 9 -45.84 11.95 9.17
CA LEU A 9 -44.63 11.49 9.84
C LEU A 9 -43.58 11.23 8.75
N THR A 10 -42.72 12.21 8.51
CA THR A 10 -41.44 11.97 7.83
C THR A 10 -40.64 11.01 8.69
N LEU A 11 -40.68 9.73 8.34
CA LEU A 11 -39.70 8.74 8.78
C LEU A 11 -38.34 9.21 8.25
N ILE A 12 -37.63 10.00 9.06
CA ILE A 12 -36.20 10.22 8.87
C ILE A 12 -35.58 8.87 9.22
N SER A 13 -35.30 8.05 8.21
CA SER A 13 -34.41 6.92 8.37
C SER A 13 -33.06 7.49 8.80
N LEU A 14 -32.76 7.39 10.10
CA LEU A 14 -31.41 7.56 10.64
C LEU A 14 -30.55 6.43 10.05
N ASN A 15 -30.02 6.64 8.85
CA ASN A 15 -28.96 5.79 8.34
C ASN A 15 -27.74 6.01 9.23
N ALA A 16 -27.39 5.00 10.04
CA ALA A 16 -26.21 5.07 10.90
C ALA A 16 -24.97 5.24 10.01
N GLN A 17 -24.29 6.38 10.12
CA GLN A 17 -23.18 6.70 9.23
C GLN A 17 -22.02 5.70 9.38
N ASN A 18 -21.41 5.30 8.26
CA ASN A 18 -20.16 4.54 8.27
C ASN A 18 -19.10 5.28 9.09
N ILE A 19 -18.29 4.53 9.83
CA ILE A 19 -17.18 5.05 10.63
C ILE A 19 -15.93 5.07 9.76
N LYS A 20 -15.40 6.26 9.45
CA LYS A 20 -14.11 6.42 8.76
C LYS A 20 -12.97 6.45 9.79
N ILE A 21 -12.06 5.47 9.70
CA ILE A 21 -10.89 5.36 10.58
C ILE A 21 -9.62 5.53 9.76
N ALA A 22 -8.74 6.46 10.18
CA ALA A 22 -7.57 6.85 9.42
C ALA A 22 -6.26 6.82 10.22
N SER A 23 -5.14 6.76 9.51
CA SER A 23 -3.78 6.93 10.01
C SER A 23 -3.09 8.08 9.28
N TYR A 24 -2.30 8.87 10.00
CA TYR A 24 -1.44 9.88 9.39
C TYR A 24 -0.18 10.13 10.23
N ASN A 25 0.98 9.75 9.70
CA ASN A 25 2.26 10.22 10.20
C ASN A 25 2.45 11.67 9.70
N VAL A 26 2.53 12.62 10.63
CA VAL A 26 2.54 14.04 10.29
C VAL A 26 3.93 14.57 9.92
N GLU A 27 4.96 13.73 9.87
CA GLU A 27 6.38 14.09 9.69
C GLU A 27 6.80 15.16 10.72
N ASN A 28 7.03 14.74 11.95
CA ASN A 28 7.59 15.54 13.04
C ASN A 28 6.84 16.85 13.34
N PHE A 29 5.78 16.77 14.14
CA PHE A 29 5.11 17.96 14.68
C PHE A 29 5.64 18.28 16.09
N PHE A 30 6.51 19.28 16.14
CA PHE A 30 7.13 19.83 17.35
C PHE A 30 6.50 21.17 17.73
N ASP A 31 6.58 21.56 18.99
CA ASP A 31 6.21 22.89 19.47
C ASP A 31 7.41 23.84 19.44
N LEU A 32 7.37 24.92 20.23
CA LEU A 32 8.44 25.92 20.31
C LEU A 32 9.08 25.97 21.69
N GLU A 33 8.88 24.92 22.49
CA GLU A 33 9.50 24.69 23.79
C GLU A 33 10.69 23.72 23.62
N ASN A 34 11.69 23.83 24.49
CA ASN A 34 12.89 23.00 24.42
C ASN A 34 12.93 22.09 25.65
N ASP A 35 12.42 20.88 25.48
CA ASP A 35 12.37 19.81 26.48
C ASP A 35 13.64 18.94 26.46
N LYS A 36 14.59 19.23 25.56
CA LYS A 36 15.85 18.51 25.32
C LYS A 36 15.66 17.10 24.77
N THR A 37 14.49 16.80 24.22
CA THR A 37 14.20 15.52 23.55
C THR A 37 14.11 15.65 22.04
N GLU A 38 14.22 16.88 21.53
CA GLU A 38 13.94 17.23 20.14
C GLU A 38 15.00 16.69 19.20
N TYR A 39 14.60 16.47 17.95
CA TYR A 39 15.59 16.33 16.89
C TYR A 39 16.28 17.66 16.65
N GLN A 40 17.55 17.60 16.25
CA GLN A 40 18.41 18.78 16.10
C GLN A 40 17.78 19.85 15.19
N GLU A 41 17.07 19.43 14.16
CA GLU A 41 16.36 20.31 13.23
C GLU A 41 15.15 21.03 13.84
N PHE A 42 14.50 20.45 14.85
CA PHE A 42 13.29 21.02 15.48
C PHE A 42 13.58 21.76 16.79
N ILE A 43 14.85 21.96 17.15
CA ILE A 43 15.20 22.81 18.30
C ILE A 43 14.72 24.26 18.02
N PRO A 44 13.82 24.82 18.85
CA PRO A 44 13.23 26.12 18.59
C PRO A 44 14.25 27.25 18.52
N ASN A 45 14.04 28.18 17.60
CA ASN A 45 14.88 29.37 17.36
C ASN A 45 16.37 29.06 17.12
N GLY A 46 16.67 27.83 16.70
CA GLY A 46 18.02 27.38 16.32
C GLY A 46 18.41 27.75 14.90
N LYS A 47 19.58 27.23 14.46
CA LYS A 47 20.14 27.46 13.12
C LYS A 47 19.27 26.93 11.98
N THR A 48 18.35 26.01 12.29
CA THR A 48 17.45 25.37 11.31
C THR A 48 16.17 26.14 11.06
N LEU A 49 15.97 27.27 11.74
CA LEU A 49 14.78 28.13 11.60
C LEU A 49 13.47 27.43 11.98
N TRP A 50 13.48 26.47 12.90
CA TRP A 50 12.24 26.04 13.56
C TRP A 50 11.76 27.18 14.46
N ASN A 51 10.79 27.96 13.99
CA ASN A 51 10.32 29.20 14.62
C ASN A 51 8.80 29.34 14.45
N GLN A 52 8.23 30.40 15.03
CA GLN A 52 6.78 30.63 15.01
C GLN A 52 6.15 30.58 13.61
N ARG A 53 6.82 31.12 12.59
CA ARG A 53 6.32 31.08 11.21
C ARG A 53 6.21 29.63 10.72
N ASN A 54 7.29 28.86 10.84
CA ASN A 54 7.33 27.48 10.36
C ASN A 54 6.41 26.55 11.15
N PHE A 55 6.33 26.74 12.47
CA PHE A 55 5.36 26.07 13.33
C PHE A 55 3.91 26.34 12.88
N ASN A 56 3.54 27.61 12.66
CA ASN A 56 2.19 27.96 12.23
C ASN A 56 1.82 27.34 10.87
N ILE A 57 2.77 27.32 9.92
CA ILE A 57 2.55 26.68 8.63
C ILE A 57 2.36 25.17 8.80
N LYS A 58 3.21 24.50 9.58
CA LYS A 58 3.08 23.06 9.85
C LYS A 58 1.73 22.73 10.51
N LEU A 59 1.35 23.49 11.53
CA LEU A 59 0.05 23.36 12.21
C LEU A 59 -1.12 23.52 11.23
N ASN A 60 -1.13 24.57 10.42
CA ASN A 60 -2.22 24.83 9.47
C ASN A 60 -2.29 23.75 8.38
N ASN A 61 -1.14 23.23 7.93
CA ASN A 61 -1.08 22.14 6.96
C ASN A 61 -1.63 20.84 7.54
N ILE A 62 -1.30 20.52 8.79
CA ILE A 62 -1.89 19.36 9.50
C ILE A 62 -3.40 19.55 9.66
N ILE A 63 -3.86 20.73 10.11
CA ILE A 63 -5.29 21.03 10.25
C ILE A 63 -6.01 20.82 8.91
N LYS A 64 -5.48 21.40 7.82
CA LYS A 64 -6.06 21.24 6.48
C LYS A 64 -6.24 19.77 6.11
N VAL A 65 -5.21 18.93 6.32
CA VAL A 65 -5.30 17.50 6.03
C VAL A 65 -6.38 16.83 6.88
N LEU A 66 -6.43 17.12 8.18
CA LEU A 66 -7.41 16.50 9.09
C LEU A 66 -8.85 16.96 8.84
N GLU A 67 -9.04 18.19 8.35
CA GLU A 67 -10.34 18.71 7.95
C GLU A 67 -10.81 18.07 6.64
N ASP A 68 -9.96 18.07 5.60
CA ASP A 68 -10.28 17.52 4.27
C ASP A 68 -10.44 15.99 4.30
N LEU A 69 -9.69 15.28 5.16
CA LEU A 69 -9.83 13.83 5.36
C LEU A 69 -11.15 13.45 6.06
N ASP A 70 -11.61 14.32 6.97
CA ASP A 70 -12.84 14.21 7.76
C ASP A 70 -13.13 12.82 8.38
N ALA A 71 -12.09 12.13 8.84
CA ALA A 71 -12.26 10.84 9.51
C ALA A 71 -12.92 11.00 10.90
N ASP A 72 -13.59 9.95 11.36
CA ASP A 72 -14.20 9.93 12.69
C ASP A 72 -13.20 9.59 13.77
N ILE A 73 -12.18 8.79 13.44
CA ILE A 73 -11.03 8.51 14.29
C ILE A 73 -9.75 8.65 13.45
N VAL A 74 -8.77 9.41 13.95
CA VAL A 74 -7.45 9.56 13.31
C VAL A 74 -6.34 9.15 14.27
N ALA A 75 -5.58 8.13 13.90
CA ALA A 75 -4.35 7.73 14.54
C ALA A 75 -3.17 8.56 13.99
N LEU A 76 -2.56 9.37 14.86
CA LEU A 76 -1.44 10.24 14.50
C LEU A 76 -0.12 9.68 15.02
N GLN A 77 0.92 9.79 14.21
CA GLN A 77 2.30 9.48 14.57
C GLN A 77 3.17 10.74 14.49
N GLU A 78 4.29 10.75 15.21
CA GLU A 78 5.28 11.84 15.21
C GLU A 78 4.79 13.17 15.80
N ILE A 79 4.04 13.08 16.90
CA ILE A 79 3.60 14.26 17.66
C ILE A 79 4.48 14.39 18.91
N GLU A 80 5.11 15.54 19.12
CA GLU A 80 6.06 15.72 20.21
C GLU A 80 5.46 15.53 21.59
N ASN A 81 4.30 16.14 21.88
CA ASN A 81 3.73 16.12 23.22
C ASN A 81 2.20 16.21 23.22
N ARG A 82 1.62 16.11 24.43
CA ARG A 82 0.16 16.11 24.63
C ARG A 82 -0.47 17.45 24.28
N ASP A 83 0.23 18.56 24.48
CA ASP A 83 -0.35 19.90 24.29
C ASP A 83 -0.53 20.21 22.81
N LEU A 84 0.29 19.63 21.92
CA LEU A 84 0.05 19.66 20.48
C LEU A 84 -1.22 18.92 20.05
N ILE A 85 -1.51 17.75 20.63
CA ILE A 85 -2.78 17.04 20.37
C ILE A 85 -3.97 17.87 20.86
N ARG A 86 -3.87 18.48 22.04
CA ARG A 86 -4.91 19.38 22.57
C ARG A 86 -5.08 20.63 21.70
N LEU A 87 -3.99 21.16 21.16
CA LEU A 87 -4.02 22.28 20.23
C LEU A 87 -4.79 21.92 18.96
N LEU A 88 -4.50 20.76 18.36
CA LEU A 88 -5.25 20.25 17.20
C LEU A 88 -6.72 20.06 17.54
N GLN A 89 -7.03 19.45 18.69
CA GLN A 89 -8.40 19.28 19.17
C GLN A 89 -9.14 20.63 19.30
N LYS A 90 -8.50 21.63 19.91
CA LYS A 90 -9.06 22.97 20.08
C LYS A 90 -9.31 23.67 18.74
N LYS A 91 -8.42 23.46 17.77
CA LYS A 91 -8.52 24.03 16.42
C LYS A 91 -9.56 23.32 15.55
N ILE A 92 -9.85 22.06 15.84
CA ILE A 92 -10.78 21.21 15.07
C ILE A 92 -11.82 20.58 16.02
N PRO A 93 -12.78 21.39 16.54
CA PRO A 93 -13.63 20.99 17.67
C PRO A 93 -14.60 19.83 17.39
N LYS A 94 -14.73 19.37 16.13
CA LYS A 94 -15.48 18.14 15.80
C LYS A 94 -14.88 16.90 16.47
N TYR A 95 -13.56 16.89 16.70
CA TYR A 95 -12.88 15.84 17.47
C TYR A 95 -13.05 16.10 18.97
N LYS A 96 -14.08 15.51 19.57
CA LYS A 96 -14.42 15.71 20.99
C LYS A 96 -13.50 14.97 21.96
N TYR A 97 -12.81 13.93 21.49
CA TYR A 97 -11.97 13.07 22.31
C TYR A 97 -10.56 12.99 21.76
N TYR A 98 -9.58 12.79 22.64
CA TYR A 98 -8.19 12.52 22.25
C TYR A 98 -7.52 11.57 23.24
N SER A 99 -6.45 10.93 22.79
CA SER A 99 -5.50 10.22 23.64
C SER A 99 -4.06 10.47 23.15
N PHE A 100 -3.09 10.37 24.05
CA PHE A 100 -1.68 10.58 23.72
C PHE A 100 -0.77 9.79 24.65
N ILE A 101 0.24 9.13 24.06
CA ILE A 101 1.32 8.45 24.78
C ILE A 101 2.67 8.77 24.16
N LYS A 102 3.70 8.82 25.02
CA LYS A 102 5.10 9.04 24.67
C LYS A 102 5.97 8.49 25.81
N TYR A 103 7.15 7.95 25.50
CA TYR A 103 8.14 7.70 26.56
C TYR A 103 8.83 9.01 26.94
N PRO A 104 9.18 9.22 28.23
CA PRO A 104 9.77 10.48 28.69
C PRO A 104 10.95 10.99 27.88
N ASN A 105 11.84 10.10 27.43
CA ASN A 105 13.07 10.46 26.73
C ASN A 105 12.97 10.41 25.20
N SER A 106 11.80 10.07 24.64
CA SER A 106 11.63 10.00 23.18
C SER A 106 11.41 11.40 22.63
N ALA A 107 11.69 11.64 21.35
CA ALA A 107 11.39 12.93 20.73
C ALA A 107 9.88 13.09 20.47
N VAL A 108 9.25 12.02 19.99
CA VAL A 108 7.85 12.01 19.56
C VAL A 108 7.06 10.84 20.15
N GLY A 109 5.75 11.01 20.19
CA GLY A 109 4.76 10.04 20.65
C GLY A 109 3.70 9.70 19.59
N LEU A 110 2.63 9.08 20.07
CA LEU A 110 1.46 8.68 19.29
C LEU A 110 0.21 9.33 19.89
N GLY A 111 -0.64 9.85 19.02
CA GLY A 111 -1.90 10.46 19.40
C GLY A 111 -3.08 9.83 18.69
N ILE A 112 -4.27 10.04 19.25
CA ILE A 112 -5.54 9.83 18.54
C ILE A 112 -6.39 11.08 18.71
N LEU A 113 -7.04 11.52 17.63
CA LEU A 113 -8.17 12.46 17.65
C LEU A 113 -9.43 11.70 17.24
N SER A 114 -10.55 11.94 17.92
CA SER A 114 -11.76 11.16 17.71
C SER A 114 -13.04 11.98 17.90
N LYS A 115 -14.00 11.81 16.99
CA LYS A 115 -15.41 12.24 17.14
C LYS A 115 -16.18 11.26 18.04
N ILE A 116 -15.72 10.01 18.12
CA ILE A 116 -16.30 8.89 18.88
C ILE A 116 -15.68 8.82 20.28
N GLU A 117 -16.47 8.39 21.27
CA GLU A 117 -16.04 8.29 22.66
C GLU A 117 -14.84 7.34 22.85
N ILE A 118 -13.84 7.82 23.57
CA ILE A 118 -12.71 7.02 24.06
C ILE A 118 -13.03 6.55 25.49
N LYS A 119 -13.27 5.26 25.67
CA LYS A 119 -13.53 4.66 26.98
C LYS A 119 -12.27 4.58 27.85
N ASN A 120 -11.14 4.19 27.25
CA ASN A 120 -9.83 4.19 27.91
C ASN A 120 -8.69 4.06 26.89
N SER A 121 -7.50 4.46 27.30
CA SER A 121 -6.25 4.23 26.57
C SER A 121 -5.16 3.71 27.50
N LYS A 122 -4.26 2.89 26.95
CA LYS A 122 -3.08 2.39 27.66
C LYS A 122 -1.88 2.26 26.73
N ASN A 123 -0.69 2.27 27.31
CA ASN A 123 0.54 1.95 26.62
C ASN A 123 0.79 0.44 26.63
N LEU A 124 1.29 -0.09 25.51
CA LEU A 124 2.01 -1.36 25.50
C LEU A 124 3.50 -1.06 25.35
N ASP A 125 4.26 -1.50 26.34
CA ASP A 125 5.68 -1.17 26.39
C ASP A 125 6.54 -2.06 25.50
N VAL A 126 7.35 -1.44 24.66
CA VAL A 126 8.36 -2.12 23.83
C VAL A 126 9.72 -1.49 24.11
N LYS A 127 10.42 -2.03 25.12
CA LYS A 127 11.72 -1.52 25.57
C LYS A 127 12.86 -2.28 24.92
N PHE A 128 13.97 -1.59 24.61
CA PHE A 128 15.23 -2.19 24.16
C PHE A 128 16.34 -1.73 25.10
N GLU A 129 17.39 -2.53 25.23
CA GLU A 129 18.50 -2.24 26.15
C GLU A 129 19.29 -1.00 25.72
N THR A 130 19.50 -0.82 24.41
CA THR A 130 20.46 0.16 23.88
C THR A 130 19.82 1.25 23.02
N LYS A 131 18.52 1.17 22.75
CA LYS A 131 17.81 2.11 21.87
C LYS A 131 16.45 2.47 22.45
N LEU A 132 16.11 3.74 22.34
CA LEU A 132 14.81 4.25 22.71
C LEU A 132 13.93 4.39 21.46
N PHE A 133 12.70 3.91 21.57
CA PHE A 133 11.67 4.05 20.53
C PHE A 133 10.38 4.56 21.16
N ARG A 134 9.21 4.04 20.76
CA ARG A 134 7.90 4.49 21.25
C ARG A 134 7.04 3.32 21.72
N PRO A 135 6.12 3.51 22.68
CA PRO A 135 5.15 2.46 23.00
C PRO A 135 4.17 2.25 21.84
N ILE A 136 3.30 1.24 21.96
CA ILE A 136 2.08 1.13 21.14
C ILE A 136 0.92 1.73 21.95
N LEU A 137 0.08 2.54 21.30
CA LEU A 137 -1.10 3.14 21.91
C LEU A 137 -2.32 2.24 21.68
N GLU A 138 -2.76 1.51 22.71
CA GLU A 138 -4.03 0.78 22.70
C GLU A 138 -5.15 1.71 23.20
N THR A 139 -6.18 1.92 22.39
CA THR A 139 -7.35 2.72 22.77
C THR A 139 -8.64 1.95 22.52
N THR A 140 -9.54 2.00 23.49
CA THR A 140 -10.87 1.38 23.45
C THR A 140 -11.91 2.45 23.13
N PHE A 141 -12.72 2.20 22.10
CA PHE A 141 -13.78 3.09 21.64
C PHE A 141 -15.14 2.50 21.95
N VAL A 142 -16.14 3.36 22.11
CA VAL A 142 -17.54 2.97 22.21
C VAL A 142 -18.34 3.79 21.20
N TYR A 143 -19.05 3.09 20.32
CA TYR A 143 -19.95 3.71 19.33
C TYR A 143 -21.26 2.92 19.30
N GLU A 144 -22.38 3.58 19.59
CA GLU A 144 -23.71 2.94 19.69
C GLU A 144 -23.71 1.63 20.51
N ASN A 145 -23.04 1.64 21.67
CA ASN A 145 -22.84 0.48 22.56
C ASN A 145 -21.98 -0.67 22.01
N VAL A 146 -21.38 -0.51 20.83
CA VAL A 146 -20.37 -1.43 20.29
C VAL A 146 -18.98 -0.97 20.77
N GLU A 147 -18.26 -1.88 21.43
CA GLU A 147 -16.88 -1.65 21.87
C GLU A 147 -15.89 -2.29 20.88
N PHE A 148 -14.86 -1.53 20.50
CA PHE A 148 -13.75 -2.03 19.69
C PHE A 148 -12.43 -1.36 20.08
N LYS A 149 -11.30 -1.94 19.64
CA LYS A 149 -9.96 -1.43 19.95
C LYS A 149 -9.20 -0.97 18.71
N ILE A 150 -8.43 0.09 18.88
CA ILE A 150 -7.40 0.50 17.92
C ILE A 150 -6.04 0.44 18.60
N PHE A 151 -5.08 -0.17 17.91
CA PHE A 151 -3.67 -0.16 18.27
C PHE A 151 -2.93 0.77 17.31
N ASN A 152 -2.63 2.00 17.74
CA ASN A 152 -1.82 2.94 16.97
C ASN A 152 -0.33 2.59 17.16
N ASN A 153 0.35 2.33 16.05
CA ASN A 153 1.71 1.85 15.96
C ASN A 153 2.62 2.89 15.30
N HIS A 154 3.86 2.99 15.79
CA HIS A 154 4.96 3.60 15.06
C HIS A 154 6.22 2.74 15.35
N TRP A 155 6.60 1.86 14.43
CA TRP A 155 7.65 0.86 14.64
C TRP A 155 9.02 1.34 14.16
N PRO A 156 10.15 0.82 14.68
CA PRO A 156 11.50 1.26 14.32
C PRO A 156 11.74 1.29 12.81
N SER A 157 12.29 2.40 12.32
CA SER A 157 12.52 2.58 10.88
C SER A 157 13.52 1.58 10.31
N LYS A 158 13.58 1.47 8.98
CA LYS A 158 14.55 0.63 8.24
C LYS A 158 16.02 1.09 8.40
N ASN A 159 16.29 2.02 9.33
CA ASN A 159 17.63 2.29 9.84
C ASN A 159 18.17 1.16 10.74
N VAL A 160 17.28 0.37 11.36
CA VAL A 160 17.64 -0.81 12.16
C VAL A 160 17.13 -2.11 11.51
N GLY A 161 17.72 -3.24 11.91
CA GLY A 161 17.34 -4.57 11.44
C GLY A 161 15.93 -4.99 11.85
N GLU A 162 15.39 -5.98 11.16
CA GLU A 162 14.01 -6.46 11.35
C GLU A 162 13.72 -7.04 12.72
N SER A 163 14.75 -7.54 13.42
CA SER A 163 14.62 -8.01 14.81
C SER A 163 13.95 -6.97 15.74
N TYR A 164 14.13 -5.68 15.48
CA TYR A 164 13.48 -4.62 16.23
C TYR A 164 11.97 -4.56 15.96
N ARG A 165 11.55 -4.65 14.69
CA ARG A 165 10.13 -4.69 14.30
C ARG A 165 9.47 -6.00 14.72
N ILE A 166 10.18 -7.13 14.69
CA ILE A 166 9.71 -8.40 15.26
C ILE A 166 9.40 -8.26 16.75
N LYS A 167 10.21 -7.53 17.53
CA LYS A 167 9.92 -7.32 18.95
C LYS A 167 8.59 -6.57 19.15
N TYR A 168 8.33 -5.53 18.36
CA TYR A 168 7.04 -4.83 18.37
C TYR A 168 5.89 -5.76 17.98
N ALA A 169 6.04 -6.49 16.88
CA ALA A 169 5.03 -7.44 16.42
C ALA A 169 4.73 -8.50 17.47
N LYS A 170 5.74 -9.00 18.18
CA LYS A 170 5.58 -9.98 19.26
C LYS A 170 4.84 -9.38 20.45
N THR A 171 5.22 -8.19 20.92
CA THR A 171 4.50 -7.51 22.00
C THR A 171 3.03 -7.28 21.64
N LEU A 172 2.77 -6.90 20.39
CA LEU A 172 1.41 -6.73 19.89
C LEU A 172 0.67 -8.07 19.87
N GLN A 173 1.25 -9.11 19.27
CA GLN A 173 0.65 -10.44 19.20
C GLN A 173 0.36 -11.03 20.60
N ASP A 174 1.29 -10.89 21.56
CA ASP A 174 1.13 -11.32 22.95
C ASP A 174 -0.03 -10.58 23.66
N ARG A 175 -0.30 -9.33 23.26
CA ARG A 175 -1.47 -8.59 23.73
C ARG A 175 -2.75 -9.05 23.04
N LEU A 176 -2.70 -9.30 21.74
CA LEU A 176 -3.85 -9.71 20.95
C LEU A 176 -4.39 -11.07 21.42
N VAL A 177 -3.54 -12.08 21.65
CA VAL A 177 -3.97 -13.42 22.09
C VAL A 177 -4.76 -13.42 23.42
N LYS A 178 -4.65 -12.35 24.22
CA LYS A 178 -5.42 -12.16 25.47
C LYS A 178 -6.81 -11.55 25.25
N LEU A 179 -7.11 -11.07 24.06
CA LEU A 179 -8.47 -10.65 23.67
C LEU A 179 -9.32 -11.87 23.35
N GLU A 180 -10.63 -11.77 23.56
CA GLU A 180 -11.61 -12.74 23.08
C GLU A 180 -11.47 -12.98 21.57
N LYS A 181 -11.85 -14.17 21.09
CA LYS A 181 -11.64 -14.57 19.70
C LYS A 181 -12.42 -13.67 18.71
N ASP A 182 -13.59 -13.20 19.12
CA ASP A 182 -14.52 -12.34 18.38
C ASP A 182 -14.48 -10.88 18.86
N TYR A 183 -13.35 -10.44 19.42
CA TYR A 183 -13.16 -9.03 19.78
C TYR A 183 -12.73 -8.23 18.55
N ASP A 184 -13.44 -7.14 18.26
CA ASP A 184 -13.11 -6.25 17.14
C ASP A 184 -11.91 -5.38 17.46
N TYR A 185 -10.86 -5.50 16.66
CA TYR A 185 -9.74 -4.59 16.74
C TYR A 185 -9.06 -4.32 15.41
N ILE A 186 -8.44 -3.15 15.36
CA ILE A 186 -7.72 -2.62 14.20
C ILE A 186 -6.30 -2.29 14.63
N LEU A 187 -5.31 -2.78 13.89
CA LEU A 187 -3.92 -2.38 14.02
C LEU A 187 -3.66 -1.32 12.95
N ILE A 188 -3.23 -0.13 13.35
CA ILE A 188 -3.11 1.03 12.47
C ILE A 188 -1.83 1.80 12.80
N GLY A 189 -1.28 2.51 11.82
CA GLY A 189 -0.12 3.38 12.06
C GLY A 189 1.03 3.12 11.09
N ASP A 190 2.18 3.71 11.41
CA ASP A 190 3.43 3.54 10.68
C ASP A 190 4.20 2.32 11.22
N PHE A 191 4.04 1.18 10.58
CA PHE A 191 4.75 -0.06 10.92
C PHE A 191 6.19 -0.07 10.39
N ASN A 192 6.61 0.93 9.60
CA ASN A 192 7.91 0.98 8.95
C ASN A 192 8.30 -0.34 8.23
N ALA A 193 7.28 -1.08 7.79
CA ALA A 193 7.36 -2.36 7.10
C ALA A 193 6.31 -2.35 6.00
N ASP A 194 6.70 -2.80 4.81
CA ASP A 194 5.80 -2.89 3.68
C ASP A 194 4.78 -4.01 3.91
N TYR A 195 3.59 -3.92 3.32
CA TYR A 195 2.56 -4.96 3.46
C TYR A 195 3.08 -6.34 3.00
N ASN A 196 4.02 -6.34 2.04
CA ASN A 196 4.73 -7.49 1.51
C ASN A 196 6.20 -7.57 1.97
N GLU A 197 6.51 -7.13 3.20
CA GLU A 197 7.88 -7.10 3.72
C GLU A 197 8.59 -8.44 3.51
N PHE A 198 7.95 -9.60 3.71
CA PHE A 198 8.56 -10.92 3.48
C PHE A 198 9.14 -11.14 2.06
N GLU A 199 8.64 -10.42 1.05
CA GLU A 199 9.17 -10.46 -0.32
C GLU A 199 10.31 -9.46 -0.53
N THR A 200 10.13 -8.22 -0.05
CA THR A 200 11.07 -7.12 -0.27
C THR A 200 12.31 -7.21 0.64
N PHE A 201 12.15 -7.84 1.79
CA PHE A 201 13.13 -7.99 2.86
C PHE A 201 14.25 -8.97 2.56
N LYS A 202 13.94 -10.14 1.98
CA LYS A 202 14.87 -11.27 1.85
C LYS A 202 16.18 -10.88 1.16
N LYS A 203 16.13 -9.89 0.26
CA LYS A 203 17.28 -9.39 -0.51
C LYS A 203 18.10 -8.32 0.20
N SER A 204 17.64 -7.81 1.34
CA SER A 204 18.32 -6.75 2.09
C SER A 204 19.27 -7.31 3.15
N GLN A 205 20.58 -7.28 2.89
CA GLN A 205 21.59 -7.72 3.86
C GLN A 205 21.54 -6.94 5.18
N LYS A 206 21.24 -5.64 5.11
CA LYS A 206 21.15 -4.77 6.30
C LYS A 206 19.96 -5.15 7.19
N LEU A 207 18.82 -5.45 6.57
CA LEU A 207 17.59 -5.70 7.31
C LEU A 207 17.48 -7.16 7.75
N ASN A 208 17.96 -8.11 6.93
CA ASN A 208 17.83 -9.55 7.12
C ASN A 208 18.70 -10.15 8.23
N ASN A 209 18.43 -9.72 9.45
CA ASN A 209 19.01 -10.25 10.69
C ASN A 209 18.05 -11.17 11.46
N SER A 210 17.00 -11.65 10.79
CA SER A 210 15.92 -12.49 11.36
C SER A 210 15.65 -13.75 10.53
N MET A 211 16.59 -14.15 9.67
CA MET A 211 16.49 -15.36 8.83
C MET A 211 15.23 -15.39 7.96
N GLY A 212 14.87 -14.25 7.36
CA GLY A 212 13.69 -14.13 6.49
C GLY A 212 12.36 -13.93 7.21
N ILE A 213 12.31 -14.05 8.54
CA ILE A 213 11.10 -13.79 9.33
C ILE A 213 10.87 -12.29 9.46
N THR A 214 9.62 -11.85 9.33
CA THR A 214 9.22 -10.44 9.41
C THR A 214 8.12 -10.23 10.45
N GLY A 215 8.11 -9.08 11.10
CA GLY A 215 7.12 -8.74 12.11
C GLY A 215 5.71 -8.64 11.52
N ILE A 216 5.56 -7.90 10.43
CA ILE A 216 4.24 -7.61 9.84
C ILE A 216 3.59 -8.84 9.17
N ASN A 217 4.37 -9.75 8.60
CA ASN A 217 3.82 -10.92 7.91
C ASN A 217 3.74 -12.16 8.78
N HIS A 218 4.88 -12.57 9.35
CA HIS A 218 4.99 -13.85 10.03
C HIS A 218 4.52 -13.80 11.48
N ILE A 219 4.79 -12.71 12.20
CA ILE A 219 4.43 -12.58 13.61
C ILE A 219 2.97 -12.12 13.76
N LEU A 220 2.56 -11.13 12.98
CA LEU A 220 1.16 -10.67 12.90
C LEU A 220 0.29 -11.51 11.96
N ASN A 221 0.76 -12.65 11.46
CA ASN A 221 -0.02 -13.61 10.66
C ASN A 221 -0.82 -12.98 9.51
N THR A 222 -0.23 -12.05 8.75
CA THR A 222 -0.83 -11.55 7.51
C THR A 222 -0.48 -12.42 6.30
N THR A 223 0.36 -13.44 6.52
CA THR A 223 0.64 -14.52 5.57
C THR A 223 0.52 -15.89 6.22
N ILE A 224 0.25 -16.90 5.39
CA ILE A 224 0.24 -18.33 5.73
C ILE A 224 1.01 -19.05 4.63
N ASN A 225 2.03 -19.82 5.00
CA ASN A 225 2.91 -20.52 4.04
C ASN A 225 3.42 -19.60 2.92
N GLU A 226 3.89 -18.39 3.27
CA GLU A 226 4.37 -17.35 2.34
C GLU A 226 3.30 -16.84 1.34
N LYS A 227 2.02 -17.08 1.59
CA LYS A 227 0.91 -16.54 0.80
C LYS A 227 0.10 -15.56 1.65
N PHE A 228 -0.36 -14.47 1.07
CA PHE A 228 -1.21 -13.51 1.79
C PHE A 228 -2.48 -14.17 2.33
N VAL A 229 -2.90 -13.71 3.51
CA VAL A 229 -4.26 -13.92 4.02
C VAL A 229 -5.18 -13.04 3.19
N THR A 230 -6.19 -13.64 2.58
CA THR A 230 -7.20 -13.01 1.75
C THR A 230 -8.58 -13.13 2.40
N TYR A 231 -9.60 -12.52 1.79
CA TYR A 231 -10.99 -12.67 2.19
C TYR A 231 -11.42 -14.14 2.30
N ASP A 232 -10.89 -15.01 1.44
CA ASP A 232 -11.20 -16.43 1.43
C ASP A 232 -10.59 -17.21 2.59
N ASP A 233 -9.56 -16.67 3.26
CA ASP A 233 -8.85 -17.35 4.34
C ASP A 233 -9.26 -16.80 5.72
N VAL A 234 -9.51 -15.49 5.81
CA VAL A 234 -9.51 -14.75 7.09
C VAL A 234 -10.47 -15.31 8.17
N LEU A 235 -11.58 -15.95 7.75
CA LEU A 235 -12.53 -16.62 8.65
C LEU A 235 -12.38 -18.15 8.73
N LYS A 236 -11.60 -18.77 7.83
CA LYS A 236 -11.45 -20.23 7.74
C LYS A 236 -10.30 -20.78 8.59
N GLU A 237 -9.36 -19.91 8.96
CA GLU A 237 -8.17 -20.29 9.69
C GLU A 237 -8.43 -20.54 11.18
N GLU A 238 -7.90 -21.64 11.70
CA GLU A 238 -7.99 -21.95 13.14
C GLU A 238 -7.16 -20.96 13.97
N LYS A 239 -5.97 -20.61 13.45
CA LYS A 239 -5.07 -19.62 14.04
C LYS A 239 -5.65 -18.23 13.81
N ARG A 240 -5.45 -17.33 14.78
CA ARG A 240 -5.76 -15.91 14.62
C ARG A 240 -4.83 -15.27 13.59
N VAL A 241 -5.34 -15.15 12.37
CA VAL A 241 -4.72 -14.46 11.23
C VAL A 241 -5.25 -13.03 11.10
N HIS A 242 -4.65 -12.25 10.22
CA HIS A 242 -5.03 -10.86 10.00
C HIS A 242 -5.05 -10.51 8.52
N TYR A 243 -6.01 -9.68 8.12
CA TYR A 243 -6.08 -9.16 6.76
C TYR A 243 -5.43 -7.77 6.70
N ASN A 244 -4.47 -7.58 5.79
CA ASN A 244 -3.84 -6.29 5.55
C ASN A 244 -4.58 -5.58 4.41
N LEU A 245 -5.13 -4.39 4.69
CA LEU A 245 -6.03 -3.69 3.77
C LEU A 245 -5.34 -3.20 2.49
N TRP A 246 -4.00 -3.16 2.42
CA TRP A 246 -3.30 -2.89 1.15
C TRP A 246 -3.68 -3.86 0.02
N LEU A 247 -4.12 -5.07 0.37
CA LEU A 247 -4.59 -6.08 -0.58
C LEU A 247 -5.92 -5.70 -1.26
N ASP A 248 -6.58 -4.63 -0.81
CA ASP A 248 -7.76 -4.10 -1.50
C ASP A 248 -7.45 -3.27 -2.73
N LEU A 249 -6.24 -2.68 -2.77
CA LEU A 249 -5.78 -1.86 -3.88
C LEU A 249 -4.98 -2.70 -4.87
N THR A 250 -4.97 -2.28 -6.14
CA THR A 250 -4.04 -2.84 -7.14
C THR A 250 -2.60 -2.48 -6.78
N SER A 251 -1.64 -3.30 -7.22
CA SER A 251 -0.23 -3.17 -6.81
C SER A 251 0.39 -1.78 -7.07
N ASN A 252 -0.02 -1.10 -8.14
CA ASN A 252 0.43 0.24 -8.50
C ASN A 252 -0.11 1.35 -7.57
N GLU A 253 -1.26 1.11 -6.94
CA GLU A 253 -1.91 2.06 -6.02
C GLU A 253 -1.46 1.86 -4.56
N ARG A 254 -0.71 0.80 -4.26
CA ARG A 254 -0.19 0.51 -2.91
C ARG A 254 1.00 1.38 -2.56
N PHE A 255 0.76 2.55 -1.95
CA PHE A 255 1.79 3.35 -1.30
C PHE A 255 1.21 4.39 -0.33
N SER A 256 1.91 4.62 0.76
CA SER A 256 1.72 5.82 1.59
C SER A 256 2.96 6.73 1.54
N THR A 257 4.10 6.22 1.08
CA THR A 257 5.34 7.01 0.89
C THR A 257 6.00 6.68 -0.44
N LYS A 258 6.85 7.60 -0.93
CA LYS A 258 7.72 7.35 -2.08
C LYS A 258 9.18 7.57 -1.73
N PHE A 259 9.99 6.53 -1.96
CA PHE A 259 11.44 6.59 -1.78
C PHE A 259 12.14 6.27 -3.09
N LYS A 260 12.98 7.19 -3.58
CA LYS A 260 13.64 7.07 -4.89
C LYS A 260 12.65 6.71 -6.02
N ASN A 261 11.49 7.38 -6.01
CA ASN A 261 10.35 7.17 -6.90
C ASN A 261 9.68 5.80 -6.81
N GLN A 262 10.04 4.95 -5.86
CA GLN A 262 9.39 3.66 -5.62
C GLN A 262 8.30 3.79 -4.58
N ASN A 263 7.19 3.11 -4.80
CA ASN A 263 6.10 2.96 -3.87
C ASN A 263 6.55 2.14 -2.64
N ASN A 264 6.23 2.63 -1.43
CA ASN A 264 6.41 1.90 -0.17
C ASN A 264 5.15 2.09 0.69
N THR A 265 4.88 1.13 1.58
CA THR A 265 3.68 1.09 2.42
C THR A 265 4.04 0.96 3.91
N PRO A 266 4.83 1.88 4.49
CA PRO A 266 5.16 1.82 5.90
C PRO A 266 3.90 1.97 6.77
N ASP A 267 2.92 2.75 6.34
CA ASP A 267 1.63 2.89 7.00
C ASP A 267 0.73 1.72 6.64
N ASN A 268 0.09 1.08 7.62
CA ASN A 268 -0.78 -0.06 7.39
C ASN A 268 -2.06 0.05 8.21
N ILE A 269 -3.17 -0.44 7.65
CA ILE A 269 -4.37 -0.82 8.41
C ILE A 269 -4.49 -2.35 8.29
N ILE A 270 -4.45 -3.03 9.43
CA ILE A 270 -4.53 -4.49 9.53
C ILE A 270 -5.70 -4.82 10.45
N VAL A 271 -6.62 -5.64 9.96
CA VAL A 271 -7.91 -5.89 10.62
C VAL A 271 -8.00 -7.33 11.13
N SER A 272 -8.65 -7.47 12.29
CA SER A 272 -8.93 -8.77 12.91
C SER A 272 -9.99 -9.58 12.15
N PRO A 273 -10.02 -10.92 12.28
CA PRO A 273 -11.08 -11.76 11.72
C PRO A 273 -12.49 -11.39 12.20
N ALA A 274 -12.63 -10.90 13.43
CA ALA A 274 -13.91 -10.49 14.01
C ALA A 274 -14.62 -9.40 13.18
N LEU A 275 -13.85 -8.53 12.52
CA LEU A 275 -14.38 -7.47 11.65
C LEU A 275 -15.00 -8.00 10.33
N PHE A 276 -14.93 -9.31 10.07
CA PHE A 276 -15.60 -9.97 8.95
C PHE A 276 -16.73 -10.90 9.40
N ASP A 277 -16.92 -11.08 10.72
CA ASP A 277 -17.86 -12.05 11.29
C ASP A 277 -19.30 -11.55 11.35
N ASN A 278 -19.50 -10.27 11.04
CA ASN A 278 -20.80 -9.64 10.87
C ASN A 278 -21.66 -9.52 12.14
N LYS A 279 -21.04 -9.47 13.32
CA LYS A 279 -21.78 -9.32 14.58
C LYS A 279 -21.81 -7.89 15.08
N LYS A 280 -20.62 -7.34 15.36
CA LYS A 280 -20.42 -6.06 16.06
C LYS A 280 -20.01 -4.98 15.05
N LEU A 281 -18.74 -4.55 15.06
CA LEU A 281 -18.17 -3.68 14.03
C LEU A 281 -17.75 -4.54 12.83
N SER A 282 -17.99 -4.07 11.62
CA SER A 282 -17.60 -4.78 10.40
C SER A 282 -16.80 -3.87 9.48
N TYR A 283 -15.74 -4.40 8.88
CA TYR A 283 -15.01 -3.71 7.83
C TYR A 283 -15.84 -3.71 6.54
N ILE A 284 -15.91 -2.57 5.85
CA ILE A 284 -16.54 -2.46 4.53
C ILE A 284 -15.49 -2.81 3.47
N PRO A 285 -15.61 -3.93 2.73
CA PRO A 285 -14.62 -4.38 1.76
C PRO A 285 -14.33 -3.32 0.73
N LYS A 286 -13.07 -3.24 0.31
CA LYS A 286 -12.63 -2.29 -0.73
C LYS A 286 -12.83 -0.81 -0.37
N SER A 287 -13.19 -0.49 0.89
CA SER A 287 -13.27 0.89 1.37
C SER A 287 -11.90 1.49 1.72
N PHE A 288 -10.85 0.67 1.82
CA PHE A 288 -9.50 1.15 2.08
C PHE A 288 -8.96 2.03 0.95
N GLN A 289 -8.46 3.21 1.30
CA GLN A 289 -7.93 4.18 0.35
C GLN A 289 -6.73 4.95 0.90
N VAL A 290 -5.93 5.47 -0.02
CA VAL A 290 -4.87 6.45 0.25
C VAL A 290 -5.44 7.84 -0.02
N PHE A 291 -5.44 8.71 0.98
CA PHE A 291 -5.87 10.10 0.83
C PHE A 291 -4.76 10.93 0.18
N LYS A 292 -4.93 11.22 -1.11
CA LYS A 292 -3.89 11.83 -1.96
C LYS A 292 -4.41 12.99 -2.84
N PRO A 293 -5.07 14.01 -2.26
CA PRO A 293 -5.44 15.20 -3.03
C PRO A 293 -4.21 15.89 -3.63
N ASP A 294 -4.40 16.70 -4.67
CA ASP A 294 -3.33 17.35 -5.44
C ASP A 294 -2.30 18.13 -4.60
N TYR A 295 -2.70 18.63 -3.42
CA TYR A 295 -1.81 19.36 -2.52
C TYR A 295 -0.91 18.45 -1.66
N LEU A 296 -1.20 17.15 -1.58
CA LEU A 296 -0.35 16.13 -0.95
C LEU A 296 0.41 15.29 -1.97
N TYR A 297 -0.15 15.08 -3.17
CA TYR A 297 0.43 14.23 -4.19
C TYR A 297 0.14 14.77 -5.59
N LYS A 298 1.19 15.09 -6.34
CA LYS A 298 1.07 15.60 -7.71
C LYS A 298 2.27 15.17 -8.54
N ASN A 299 2.07 14.94 -9.84
CA ASN A 299 3.13 14.57 -10.78
C ASN A 299 4.00 13.40 -10.29
N ASN A 300 3.34 12.38 -9.71
CA ASN A 300 4.00 11.19 -9.18
C ASN A 300 4.89 11.42 -7.93
N GLU A 301 4.82 12.59 -7.29
CA GLU A 301 5.61 12.98 -6.11
C GLU A 301 4.74 13.28 -4.89
N VAL A 302 5.21 12.86 -3.71
CA VAL A 302 4.62 13.23 -2.41
C VAL A 302 5.16 14.60 -1.99
N ILE A 303 4.27 15.53 -1.68
CA ILE A 303 4.60 16.92 -1.31
C ILE A 303 4.99 16.98 0.18
N ARG A 304 6.19 16.47 0.47
CA ARG A 304 6.77 16.41 1.83
C ARG A 304 7.17 17.77 2.39
N TRP A 305 7.36 17.84 3.72
CA TRP A 305 7.95 19.02 4.34
C TRP A 305 9.35 19.30 3.79
N LYS A 306 9.60 20.55 3.37
CA LYS A 306 10.85 20.92 2.70
C LYS A 306 11.85 21.56 3.66
N MET A 307 13.07 21.05 3.61
CA MET A 307 14.26 21.70 4.15
C MET A 307 15.21 22.08 3.00
N SER A 308 16.19 22.94 3.27
CA SER A 308 17.29 23.20 2.33
C SER A 308 18.09 21.93 2.03
N SER A 309 18.63 21.86 0.81
CA SER A 309 19.46 20.75 0.33
C SER A 309 20.93 20.88 0.76
N ASP A 310 21.32 21.98 1.41
CA ASP A 310 22.67 22.17 1.94
C ASP A 310 22.89 21.23 3.13
N LYS A 311 23.89 20.36 3.01
CA LYS A 311 24.25 19.36 4.02
C LYS A 311 24.71 20.01 5.34
N PHE A 312 25.28 21.21 5.28
CA PHE A 312 25.83 21.93 6.43
C PHE A 312 24.85 22.94 7.01
N ASN A 313 23.96 23.51 6.19
CA ASN A 313 22.98 24.51 6.59
C ASN A 313 21.55 24.04 6.27
N LYS A 314 21.08 23.03 7.03
CA LYS A 314 19.69 22.57 6.95
C LYS A 314 18.76 23.60 7.60
N ILE A 315 17.87 24.20 6.80
CA ILE A 315 16.86 25.16 7.25
C ILE A 315 15.47 24.74 6.79
N HIS A 316 14.46 24.96 7.63
CA HIS A 316 13.05 24.77 7.30
C HIS A 316 12.57 25.86 6.34
N LYS A 317 11.99 25.47 5.20
CA LYS A 317 11.46 26.41 4.20
C LYS A 317 10.05 26.90 4.49
N GLY A 318 9.32 26.21 5.37
CA GLY A 318 7.90 26.50 5.61
C GLY A 318 7.02 26.11 4.44
N GLU A 319 7.30 24.98 3.81
CA GLU A 319 6.60 24.48 2.63
C GLU A 319 6.39 22.97 2.72
N GLY A 320 5.28 22.49 2.17
CA GLY A 320 4.93 21.06 2.10
C GLY A 320 4.22 20.53 3.34
N PHE A 321 3.94 19.23 3.36
CA PHE A 321 3.09 18.59 4.36
C PHE A 321 3.86 17.52 5.16
N SER A 322 3.75 16.26 4.74
CA SER A 322 4.39 15.09 5.30
C SER A 322 4.94 14.25 4.15
N ASP A 323 6.02 13.50 4.37
CA ASP A 323 6.48 12.48 3.44
C ASP A 323 5.60 11.22 3.44
N HIS A 324 4.59 11.17 4.32
CA HIS A 324 3.53 10.18 4.35
C HIS A 324 2.19 10.74 3.86
N LEU A 325 1.45 9.94 3.11
CA LEU A 325 0.06 10.16 2.74
C LEU A 325 -0.85 9.49 3.79
N PRO A 326 -1.93 10.15 4.25
CA PRO A 326 -2.90 9.49 5.12
C PRO A 326 -3.54 8.28 4.43
N ILE A 327 -3.84 7.25 5.21
CA ILE A 327 -4.61 6.09 4.76
C ILE A 327 -5.86 5.95 5.62
N PHE A 328 -6.96 5.48 5.05
CA PHE A 328 -8.21 5.28 5.78
C PHE A 328 -9.01 4.09 5.26
N ALA A 329 -9.94 3.63 6.08
CA ALA A 329 -10.92 2.61 5.75
C ALA A 329 -12.27 2.94 6.42
N GLU A 330 -13.35 2.38 5.88
CA GLU A 330 -14.69 2.53 6.44
C GLU A 330 -15.16 1.25 7.13
N PHE A 331 -15.92 1.43 8.20
CA PHE A 331 -16.47 0.39 9.04
C PHE A 331 -17.94 0.66 9.32
N SER A 332 -18.74 -0.38 9.49
CA SER A 332 -20.18 -0.27 9.73
C SER A 332 -20.61 -1.11 10.92
N ILE A 333 -21.66 -0.65 11.59
CA ILE A 333 -22.41 -1.41 12.59
C ILE A 333 -23.82 -1.75 12.07
N GLN A 334 -24.15 -1.36 10.83
CA GLN A 334 -25.44 -1.64 10.21
C GLN A 334 -25.57 -3.11 9.84
N LYS A 335 -26.77 -3.67 9.98
CA LYS A 335 -27.03 -5.09 9.70
C LYS A 335 -26.98 -5.42 8.20
N GLU A 336 -27.14 -4.43 7.33
CA GLU A 336 -27.15 -4.59 5.87
C GLU A 336 -25.72 -4.66 5.29
N ASP A 337 -24.77 -3.96 5.91
CA ASP A 337 -23.34 -4.01 5.60
C ASP A 337 -22.62 -5.20 6.27
N LYS A 338 -23.34 -5.93 7.13
CA LYS A 338 -22.90 -7.14 7.85
C LYS A 338 -22.95 -8.40 6.98
N ASN A 339 -22.67 -8.33 5.67
CA ASN A 339 -22.29 -9.53 4.94
C ASN A 339 -21.31 -9.30 3.77
N PRO A 340 -20.15 -8.70 4.06
CA PRO A 340 -19.17 -8.31 3.07
C PRO A 340 -18.70 -9.49 2.22
N LEU A 341 -18.44 -10.63 2.87
CA LEU A 341 -17.93 -11.83 2.20
C LEU A 341 -18.98 -12.57 1.37
N LYS A 342 -20.27 -12.40 1.66
CA LYS A 342 -21.37 -13.03 0.88
C LYS A 342 -21.82 -12.14 -0.29
N GLN A 343 -21.57 -10.83 -0.20
CA GLN A 343 -21.80 -9.87 -1.28
C GLN A 343 -20.64 -9.80 -2.28
N MET A 344 -19.43 -10.19 -1.87
CA MET A 344 -18.34 -10.46 -2.81
C MET A 344 -18.74 -11.68 -3.65
N GLU A 345 -19.21 -11.43 -4.87
CA GLU A 345 -19.55 -12.49 -5.81
C GLU A 345 -18.39 -13.47 -5.91
N LYS A 346 -18.72 -14.77 -5.93
CA LYS A 346 -17.81 -15.76 -6.49
C LYS A 346 -17.74 -15.48 -8.00
N GLU A 347 -17.00 -14.44 -8.38
CA GLU A 347 -16.69 -14.17 -9.78
C GLU A 347 -16.05 -15.45 -10.33
N GLU A 348 -16.73 -16.07 -11.29
CA GLU A 348 -16.19 -17.18 -12.06
C GLU A 348 -14.96 -16.65 -12.81
N ILE A 349 -13.80 -17.18 -12.45
CA ILE A 349 -12.54 -16.78 -13.08
C ILE A 349 -12.42 -17.62 -14.34
N SER A 350 -12.40 -16.99 -15.51
CA SER A 350 -12.27 -17.71 -16.80
C SER A 350 -11.32 -17.04 -17.78
N SER A 351 -10.76 -15.89 -17.42
CA SER A 351 -9.91 -15.07 -18.29
C SER A 351 -8.57 -14.71 -17.65
N ILE A 352 -7.62 -14.28 -18.47
CA ILE A 352 -6.35 -13.73 -18.00
C ILE A 352 -6.61 -12.43 -17.24
N LEU A 353 -7.55 -11.59 -17.68
CA LEU A 353 -7.95 -10.37 -16.98
C LEU A 353 -8.36 -10.63 -15.52
N ASP A 354 -9.09 -11.71 -15.25
CA ASP A 354 -9.54 -12.03 -13.89
C ASP A 354 -8.38 -12.38 -12.94
N LEU A 355 -7.27 -12.93 -13.46
CA LEU A 355 -6.05 -13.15 -12.67
C LEU A 355 -5.47 -11.85 -12.12
N TYR A 356 -5.68 -10.72 -12.78
CA TYR A 356 -5.25 -9.41 -12.28
C TYR A 356 -6.05 -8.93 -11.06
N LYS A 357 -7.27 -9.43 -10.86
CA LYS A 357 -8.14 -9.09 -9.72
C LYS A 357 -7.83 -9.92 -8.47
N LYS A 358 -7.06 -11.00 -8.59
CA LYS A 358 -6.81 -11.97 -7.51
C LYS A 358 -5.38 -11.87 -6.98
N GLU A 359 -5.22 -11.92 -5.65
CA GLU A 359 -3.89 -11.97 -5.03
C GLU A 359 -3.27 -13.37 -5.13
N LYS A 360 -4.10 -14.42 -5.03
CA LYS A 360 -3.71 -15.82 -5.18
C LYS A 360 -4.86 -16.65 -5.74
N LEU A 361 -4.53 -17.82 -6.26
CA LEU A 361 -5.50 -18.85 -6.63
C LEU A 361 -5.75 -19.78 -5.44
N ILE A 362 -7.02 -20.15 -5.26
CA ILE A 362 -7.48 -21.14 -4.26
C ILE A 362 -7.65 -22.49 -4.94
N GLU A 363 -8.22 -22.44 -6.15
CA GLU A 363 -8.37 -23.58 -7.06
C GLU A 363 -7.61 -23.26 -8.36
N PRO A 364 -7.09 -24.27 -9.07
CA PRO A 364 -6.49 -24.07 -10.37
C PRO A 364 -7.46 -23.41 -11.36
N LEU A 365 -6.92 -22.60 -12.27
CA LEU A 365 -7.66 -21.98 -13.36
C LEU A 365 -7.27 -22.63 -14.69
N PHE A 366 -8.25 -23.01 -15.50
CA PHE A 366 -8.00 -23.49 -16.86
C PHE A 366 -8.10 -22.33 -17.85
N LEU A 367 -7.03 -22.14 -18.62
CA LEU A 367 -6.96 -21.16 -19.69
C LEU A 367 -6.86 -21.89 -21.02
N GLU A 368 -7.92 -21.78 -21.82
CA GLU A 368 -7.98 -22.39 -23.15
C GLU A 368 -7.57 -21.39 -24.25
N ASP A 369 -6.93 -21.91 -25.29
CA ASP A 369 -6.53 -21.18 -26.50
C ASP A 369 -5.65 -19.96 -26.24
N VAL A 370 -4.70 -20.08 -25.32
CA VAL A 370 -3.72 -19.01 -25.04
C VAL A 370 -2.53 -19.12 -25.99
N VAL A 371 -2.21 -18.02 -26.65
CA VAL A 371 -1.12 -17.96 -27.62
C VAL A 371 0.15 -17.43 -26.96
N VAL A 372 1.27 -18.11 -27.17
CA VAL A 372 2.59 -17.61 -26.77
C VAL A 372 3.02 -16.50 -27.74
N ILE A 373 2.93 -15.25 -27.31
CA ILE A 373 3.22 -14.09 -28.15
C ILE A 373 4.69 -13.63 -28.05
N TYR A 374 5.39 -14.07 -27.01
CA TYR A 374 6.80 -13.80 -26.81
C TYR A 374 7.44 -14.92 -25.98
N LYS A 375 8.62 -15.40 -26.36
CA LYS A 375 9.35 -16.44 -25.63
C LYS A 375 10.80 -16.03 -25.38
N GLU A 376 11.30 -16.32 -24.18
CA GLU A 376 12.71 -16.16 -23.82
C GLU A 376 13.15 -17.28 -22.87
N GLU A 377 14.04 -18.17 -23.32
CA GLU A 377 14.55 -19.31 -22.54
C GLU A 377 13.44 -20.12 -21.83
N ASP A 378 13.29 -19.94 -20.52
CA ASP A 378 12.33 -20.61 -19.62
C ASP A 378 11.07 -19.78 -19.33
N LYS A 379 10.92 -18.64 -20.00
CA LYS A 379 9.84 -17.67 -19.81
C LYS A 379 9.07 -17.43 -21.09
N ALA A 380 7.83 -17.00 -20.93
CA ALA A 380 6.98 -16.62 -22.04
C ALA A 380 6.00 -15.52 -21.62
N ILE A 381 5.41 -14.87 -22.60
CA ILE A 381 4.22 -14.05 -22.42
C ILE A 381 3.14 -14.68 -23.28
N ILE A 382 2.01 -14.96 -22.65
CA ILE A 382 0.83 -15.52 -23.31
C ILE A 382 -0.27 -14.47 -23.37
N LYS A 383 -1.13 -14.59 -24.38
CA LYS A 383 -2.31 -13.73 -24.53
C LYS A 383 -3.43 -14.50 -25.24
N LYS A 384 -4.66 -14.12 -24.95
CA LYS A 384 -5.86 -14.59 -25.64
C LYS A 384 -6.53 -13.42 -26.38
N THR A 385 -7.24 -13.72 -27.47
CA THR A 385 -8.00 -12.72 -28.23
C THR A 385 -9.01 -12.01 -27.34
N ASN A 386 -9.06 -10.68 -27.43
CA ASN A 386 -9.90 -9.81 -26.60
C ASN A 386 -9.64 -9.92 -25.08
N ASP A 387 -8.46 -10.40 -24.69
CA ASP A 387 -8.02 -10.51 -23.31
C ASP A 387 -6.64 -9.84 -23.12
N ARG A 388 -6.14 -9.86 -21.89
CA ARG A 388 -4.82 -9.32 -21.52
C ARG A 388 -3.69 -10.32 -21.77
N ALA A 389 -2.49 -9.79 -21.93
CA ALA A 389 -1.26 -10.57 -21.79
C ALA A 389 -0.96 -10.90 -20.32
N ILE A 390 -0.23 -11.99 -20.08
CA ILE A 390 0.37 -12.32 -18.77
C ILE A 390 1.71 -13.02 -18.93
N TYR A 391 2.63 -12.73 -18.00
CA TYR A 391 3.97 -13.29 -17.98
C TYR A 391 4.01 -14.65 -17.29
N LEU A 392 4.65 -15.63 -17.94
CA LEU A 392 5.01 -16.93 -17.40
C LEU A 392 6.46 -16.86 -16.89
N TYR A 393 6.65 -16.93 -15.57
CA TYR A 393 7.95 -16.68 -14.94
C TYR A 393 8.95 -17.85 -15.11
N ASN A 394 8.46 -19.08 -15.22
CA ASN A 394 9.25 -20.30 -15.32
C ASN A 394 8.43 -21.40 -16.05
N ASN A 395 9.02 -22.56 -16.31
CA ASN A 395 8.38 -23.74 -16.92
C ASN A 395 7.88 -23.53 -18.36
N ALA A 396 8.33 -22.47 -19.05
CA ALA A 396 7.96 -22.20 -20.44
C ALA A 396 8.99 -22.67 -21.47
N LYS A 397 9.96 -23.52 -21.07
CA LYS A 397 11.07 -23.96 -21.92
C LYS A 397 10.58 -24.65 -23.21
N ASP A 398 9.61 -25.53 -23.06
CA ASP A 398 9.07 -26.35 -24.15
C ASP A 398 7.96 -25.65 -24.95
N LEU A 399 7.53 -24.46 -24.51
CA LEU A 399 6.58 -23.64 -25.25
C LEU A 399 7.24 -23.00 -26.48
N LYS A 400 6.46 -22.91 -27.56
CA LYS A 400 6.87 -22.33 -28.84
C LYS A 400 6.14 -21.02 -29.09
N GLU A 401 6.90 -19.99 -29.48
CA GLU A 401 6.30 -18.72 -29.89
C GLU A 401 5.42 -18.90 -31.12
N GLY A 402 4.23 -18.30 -31.11
CA GLY A 402 3.21 -18.44 -32.14
C GLY A 402 2.30 -19.66 -31.99
N PHE A 403 2.54 -20.57 -31.04
CA PHE A 403 1.66 -21.71 -30.81
C PHE A 403 0.59 -21.39 -29.75
N SER A 404 -0.59 -22.00 -29.92
CA SER A 404 -1.69 -21.97 -28.94
C SER A 404 -1.61 -23.15 -27.99
N TYR A 405 -2.04 -22.96 -26.75
CA TYR A 405 -2.01 -23.97 -25.69
C TYR A 405 -3.26 -23.89 -24.81
N ASP A 406 -3.61 -25.02 -24.21
CA ASP A 406 -4.48 -25.07 -23.04
C ASP A 406 -3.62 -25.29 -21.79
N LEU A 407 -3.79 -24.43 -20.80
CA LEU A 407 -2.96 -24.40 -19.59
C LEU A 407 -3.82 -24.52 -18.34
N GLN A 408 -3.42 -25.39 -17.42
CA GLN A 408 -3.89 -25.36 -16.04
C GLN A 408 -2.94 -24.47 -15.21
N VAL A 409 -3.42 -23.32 -14.76
CA VAL A 409 -2.69 -22.37 -13.91
C VAL A 409 -2.90 -22.73 -12.45
N ASN A 410 -1.83 -23.11 -11.75
CA ASN A 410 -1.88 -23.52 -10.34
C ASN A 410 -1.51 -22.38 -9.39
N GLN A 411 -0.64 -21.46 -9.81
CA GLN A 411 -0.16 -20.39 -8.95
C GLN A 411 0.11 -19.09 -9.72
N ILE A 412 -0.38 -17.99 -9.16
CA ILE A 412 -0.04 -16.61 -9.56
C ILE A 412 0.71 -15.89 -8.44
N GLN A 413 1.43 -14.83 -8.80
CA GLN A 413 2.01 -13.89 -7.83
C GLN A 413 2.12 -12.47 -8.42
N ASN A 414 2.29 -11.48 -7.54
CA ASN A 414 2.63 -10.11 -7.91
C ASN A 414 4.12 -9.85 -7.59
N PHE A 415 5.02 -10.00 -8.55
CA PHE A 415 6.44 -9.80 -8.30
C PHE A 415 6.87 -8.36 -8.55
N ASN A 416 7.15 -7.60 -7.47
CA ASN A 416 7.48 -6.18 -7.52
C ASN A 416 6.46 -5.33 -8.31
N GLY A 417 5.20 -5.73 -8.39
CA GLY A 417 4.14 -5.02 -9.12
C GLY A 417 3.65 -5.73 -10.37
N LEU A 418 4.52 -6.51 -11.04
CA LEU A 418 4.15 -7.26 -12.23
C LEU A 418 3.37 -8.53 -11.84
N LYS A 419 2.17 -8.72 -12.40
CA LYS A 419 1.40 -9.96 -12.25
C LYS A 419 2.05 -11.05 -13.10
N GLU A 420 2.28 -12.22 -12.54
CA GLU A 420 2.86 -13.35 -13.28
C GLU A 420 2.26 -14.69 -12.84
N ILE A 421 2.25 -15.65 -13.76
CA ILE A 421 1.98 -17.05 -13.50
C ILE A 421 3.30 -17.69 -13.08
N LYS A 422 3.30 -18.27 -11.88
CA LYS A 422 4.46 -18.90 -11.26
C LYS A 422 4.51 -20.40 -11.52
N ASP A 423 3.35 -21.04 -11.54
CA ASP A 423 3.21 -22.48 -11.75
C ASP A 423 2.00 -22.78 -12.63
N PHE A 424 2.22 -23.60 -13.65
CA PHE A 424 1.20 -24.06 -14.59
C PHE A 424 1.60 -25.41 -15.18
N ILE A 425 0.62 -26.11 -15.73
CA ILE A 425 0.77 -27.36 -16.48
C ILE A 425 0.21 -27.12 -17.89
N VAL A 426 0.88 -27.67 -18.90
CA VAL A 426 0.35 -27.71 -20.27
C VAL A 426 -0.55 -28.91 -20.38
N GLU A 427 -1.83 -28.67 -20.63
CA GLU A 427 -2.82 -29.73 -20.87
C GLU A 427 -2.78 -30.17 -22.33
N GLU A 428 -2.71 -29.20 -23.26
CA GLU A 428 -2.68 -29.46 -24.69
C GLU A 428 -1.81 -28.43 -25.44
N GLU A 429 -0.96 -28.91 -26.35
CA GLU A 429 -0.37 -28.08 -27.41
C GLU A 429 -1.30 -28.11 -28.63
N LYS A 430 -1.79 -26.94 -29.03
CA LYS A 430 -2.69 -26.77 -30.18
C LYS A 430 -1.90 -26.35 -31.42
N SER A 431 -2.57 -25.70 -32.37
CA SER A 431 -1.98 -25.31 -33.65
C SER A 431 -1.10 -24.06 -33.58
N GLU A 432 -0.25 -23.92 -34.60
CA GLU A 432 0.51 -22.71 -34.86
C GLU A 432 -0.40 -21.60 -35.42
N ILE A 433 -0.24 -20.39 -34.89
CA ILE A 433 -0.93 -19.16 -35.30
C ILE A 433 0.05 -18.29 -36.08
N GLN A 434 -0.04 -18.31 -37.41
CA GLN A 434 0.90 -17.60 -38.29
C GLN A 434 0.96 -16.09 -38.01
N ASN A 435 -0.17 -15.46 -37.69
CA ASN A 435 -0.27 -14.01 -37.48
C ASN A 435 -0.30 -13.63 -35.97
N TYR A 436 0.36 -14.39 -35.09
CA TYR A 436 0.34 -14.09 -33.65
C TYR A 436 0.88 -12.69 -33.29
N LYS A 437 1.64 -12.04 -34.18
CA LYS A 437 2.12 -10.66 -33.96
C LYS A 437 0.99 -9.63 -33.97
N ASP A 438 -0.19 -9.98 -34.48
CA ASP A 438 -1.40 -9.14 -34.41
C ASP A 438 -1.86 -8.94 -32.94
N PHE A 439 -1.36 -9.76 -32.01
CA PHE A 439 -1.59 -9.57 -30.57
C PHE A 439 -0.75 -8.44 -29.96
N TYR A 440 0.29 -7.95 -30.65
CA TYR A 440 1.12 -6.86 -30.16
C TYR A 440 0.38 -5.53 -30.26
N LEU A 441 0.65 -4.62 -29.33
CA LEU A 441 0.05 -3.29 -29.31
C LEU A 441 0.97 -2.27 -29.96
N ASP A 442 0.43 -1.42 -30.83
CA ASP A 442 1.19 -0.29 -31.35
C ASP A 442 1.27 0.81 -30.28
N ALA A 443 2.49 1.13 -29.82
CA ALA A 443 2.72 2.10 -28.77
C ALA A 443 2.25 3.52 -29.11
N SER A 444 2.04 3.85 -30.39
CA SER A 444 1.49 5.15 -30.83
C SER A 444 -0.02 5.26 -30.58
N THR A 445 -0.70 4.14 -30.38
CA THR A 445 -2.16 4.07 -30.23
C THR A 445 -2.63 3.94 -28.78
N ILE A 446 -1.70 3.75 -27.84
CA ILE A 446 -1.98 3.50 -26.43
C ILE A 446 -1.19 4.44 -25.52
N ASP A 447 -1.70 4.66 -24.30
CA ASP A 447 -0.90 5.25 -23.23
C ASP A 447 -0.04 4.17 -22.56
N ILE A 448 1.24 4.10 -22.91
CA ILE A 448 2.19 3.14 -22.35
C ILE A 448 2.42 3.30 -20.84
N PHE A 449 1.98 4.41 -20.24
CA PHE A 449 2.08 4.65 -18.81
C PHE A 449 0.90 4.07 -18.02
N ASP A 450 -0.16 3.60 -18.70
CA ASP A 450 -1.33 2.98 -18.08
C ASP A 450 -1.03 1.53 -17.62
N PHE A 451 -1.25 1.25 -16.33
CA PHE A 451 -1.03 -0.05 -15.69
C PHE A 451 -1.89 -1.19 -16.27
N LYS A 452 -2.98 -0.87 -16.97
CA LYS A 452 -3.77 -1.89 -17.69
C LYS A 452 -3.03 -2.58 -18.85
N TYR A 453 -1.91 -2.03 -19.31
CA TYR A 453 -1.07 -2.65 -20.34
C TYR A 453 0.16 -3.38 -19.76
N ASP A 454 0.19 -3.66 -18.46
CA ASP A 454 1.21 -4.58 -17.91
C ASP A 454 1.16 -5.94 -18.61
N ASN A 455 2.35 -6.51 -18.84
CA ASN A 455 2.66 -7.73 -19.60
C ASN A 455 2.44 -7.66 -21.11
N GLU A 456 1.88 -6.58 -21.64
CA GLU A 456 1.69 -6.46 -23.10
C GLU A 456 3.03 -6.32 -23.83
N ILE A 457 3.09 -6.85 -25.05
CA ILE A 457 4.19 -6.60 -25.98
C ILE A 457 3.81 -5.42 -26.87
N ILE A 458 4.67 -4.40 -26.89
CA ILE A 458 4.49 -3.21 -27.71
C ILE A 458 5.49 -3.13 -28.86
N THR A 459 5.07 -2.46 -29.92
CA THR A 459 5.91 -2.12 -31.09
C THR A 459 5.90 -0.61 -31.33
N ASN A 460 6.74 -0.15 -32.27
CA ASN A 460 6.73 1.21 -32.83
C ASN A 460 7.01 2.36 -31.83
N LEU A 461 7.52 2.08 -30.63
CA LEU A 461 7.95 3.13 -29.71
C LEU A 461 9.36 3.61 -30.08
N LYS A 462 9.53 4.92 -30.29
CA LYS A 462 10.81 5.51 -30.67
C LYS A 462 11.28 6.54 -29.66
N GLY A 463 12.60 6.71 -29.54
CA GLY A 463 13.15 7.72 -28.65
C GLY A 463 14.68 7.66 -28.52
N VAL A 464 15.21 8.60 -27.75
CA VAL A 464 16.64 8.69 -27.45
C VAL A 464 16.94 8.07 -26.09
N VAL A 465 17.92 7.18 -26.01
CA VAL A 465 18.30 6.54 -24.76
C VAL A 465 19.24 7.43 -23.96
N LYS A 466 18.88 7.76 -22.72
CA LYS A 466 19.78 8.44 -21.77
C LYS A 466 19.70 7.77 -20.39
N ASN A 467 20.83 7.27 -19.87
CA ASN A 467 20.92 6.61 -18.56
C ASN A 467 19.83 5.52 -18.36
N SER A 468 19.73 4.58 -19.32
CA SER A 468 18.74 3.50 -19.34
C SER A 468 17.28 3.98 -19.29
N ARG A 469 16.99 5.15 -19.87
CA ARG A 469 15.65 5.66 -20.08
C ARG A 469 15.48 5.99 -21.55
N LEU A 470 14.36 5.60 -22.13
CA LEU A 470 13.96 6.00 -23.46
C LEU A 470 13.17 7.30 -23.34
N TYR A 471 13.76 8.41 -23.79
CA TYR A 471 13.10 9.71 -23.85
C TYR A 471 12.27 9.79 -25.12
N LEU A 472 10.97 9.97 -24.95
CA LEU A 472 9.99 10.14 -26.03
C LEU A 472 9.91 11.60 -26.46
N ASP A 473 10.10 12.50 -25.49
CA ASP A 473 10.28 13.93 -25.65
C ASP A 473 11.18 14.48 -24.51
N GLU A 474 11.21 15.79 -24.29
CA GLU A 474 12.05 16.42 -23.26
C GLU A 474 11.61 16.11 -21.82
N GLU A 475 10.31 15.85 -21.61
CA GLU A 475 9.71 15.67 -20.28
C GLU A 475 9.29 14.22 -20.01
N LYS A 476 8.98 13.46 -21.05
CA LYS A 476 8.46 12.09 -20.98
C LYS A 476 9.53 11.07 -21.32
N PHE A 477 9.73 10.16 -20.38
CA PHE A 477 10.59 9.00 -20.58
C PHE A 477 9.99 7.75 -19.94
N ILE A 478 10.39 6.60 -20.47
CA ILE A 478 10.14 5.29 -19.84
C ILE A 478 11.46 4.60 -19.55
N LYS A 479 11.58 3.95 -18.39
CA LYS A 479 12.80 3.24 -18.02
C LYS A 479 12.96 1.99 -18.87
N LEU A 480 14.17 1.73 -19.34
CA LEU A 480 14.57 0.46 -19.94
C LEU A 480 15.23 -0.41 -18.87
N TYR A 481 14.84 -1.67 -18.80
CA TYR A 481 15.41 -2.65 -17.90
C TYR A 481 15.79 -3.92 -18.67
N ALA A 482 16.91 -4.53 -18.31
CA ALA A 482 17.29 -5.84 -18.81
C ALA A 482 17.99 -6.60 -17.67
N LYS A 483 17.83 -7.93 -17.66
CA LYS A 483 18.51 -8.80 -16.69
C LYS A 483 20.03 -8.72 -16.86
N ASN A 484 20.51 -8.77 -18.10
CA ASN A 484 21.87 -8.43 -18.46
C ASN A 484 21.92 -6.99 -19.02
N ARG A 485 22.79 -6.14 -18.46
CA ARG A 485 22.94 -4.75 -18.91
C ARG A 485 23.47 -4.63 -20.34
N ASP A 486 24.18 -5.65 -20.84
CA ASP A 486 24.72 -5.64 -22.21
C ASP A 486 23.62 -5.68 -23.28
N LEU A 487 22.40 -6.06 -22.91
CA LEU A 487 21.24 -6.03 -23.79
C LEU A 487 20.70 -4.60 -23.99
N LEU A 488 21.03 -3.67 -23.09
CA LEU A 488 20.48 -2.32 -23.16
C LEU A 488 21.17 -1.51 -24.27
N PRO A 489 20.41 -0.69 -25.02
CA PRO A 489 20.99 0.26 -25.96
C PRO A 489 21.89 1.28 -25.26
N LYS A 490 22.87 1.80 -26.00
CA LYS A 490 23.88 2.71 -25.46
C LYS A 490 23.31 4.11 -25.26
N ASN A 491 23.93 4.84 -24.33
CA ASN A 491 23.57 6.22 -24.05
C ASN A 491 23.79 7.11 -25.28
N GLY A 492 22.77 7.86 -25.67
CA GLY A 492 22.75 8.74 -26.85
C GLY A 492 22.15 8.10 -28.10
N GLU A 493 21.93 6.79 -28.12
CA GLU A 493 21.35 6.12 -29.29
C GLU A 493 19.88 6.45 -29.46
N TYR A 494 19.48 6.72 -30.70
CA TYR A 494 18.07 6.73 -31.10
C TYR A 494 17.66 5.32 -31.47
N ILE A 495 16.58 4.82 -30.87
CA ILE A 495 16.12 3.45 -31.09
C ILE A 495 14.65 3.40 -31.47
N THR A 496 14.25 2.30 -32.12
CA THR A 496 12.86 1.88 -32.24
C THR A 496 12.67 0.54 -31.52
N ILE A 497 11.72 0.48 -30.59
CA ILE A 497 11.29 -0.76 -29.94
C ILE A 497 10.47 -1.58 -30.94
N LEU A 498 10.91 -2.80 -31.19
CA LEU A 498 10.28 -3.77 -32.06
C LEU A 498 9.43 -4.77 -31.27
N ARG A 499 9.89 -5.17 -30.08
CA ARG A 499 9.21 -6.13 -29.18
C ARG A 499 9.46 -5.74 -27.72
N GLY A 500 8.79 -4.71 -27.23
CA GLY A 500 8.97 -4.21 -25.87
C GLY A 500 8.00 -4.86 -24.89
N HIS A 501 8.48 -5.54 -23.86
CA HIS A 501 7.63 -6.02 -22.78
C HIS A 501 7.31 -4.89 -21.81
N LEU A 502 6.07 -4.38 -21.83
CA LEU A 502 5.60 -3.40 -20.86
C LEU A 502 5.43 -4.06 -19.49
N ALA A 503 6.10 -3.52 -18.48
CA ALA A 503 6.05 -4.05 -17.14
C ALA A 503 5.98 -2.95 -16.08
N SER A 504 5.39 -3.28 -14.94
CA SER A 504 5.47 -2.47 -13.74
C SER A 504 6.57 -2.95 -12.81
N TYR A 505 7.20 -2.00 -12.13
CA TYR A 505 8.17 -2.26 -11.08
C TYR A 505 8.05 -1.20 -9.97
N LYS A 506 7.56 -1.64 -8.81
CA LYS A 506 7.40 -0.84 -7.58
C LYS A 506 6.66 0.47 -7.83
N GLY A 507 5.52 0.39 -8.52
CA GLY A 507 4.67 1.54 -8.84
C GLY A 507 5.14 2.39 -10.03
N ASN A 508 6.10 1.93 -10.82
CA ASN A 508 6.58 2.64 -12.01
C ASN A 508 6.51 1.75 -13.25
N LYS A 509 6.26 2.36 -14.40
CA LYS A 509 6.32 1.70 -15.70
C LYS A 509 7.74 1.62 -16.24
N GLN A 510 8.04 0.50 -16.89
CA GLN A 510 9.29 0.24 -17.58
C GLN A 510 9.05 -0.68 -18.78
N ILE A 511 10.01 -0.70 -19.69
CA ILE A 511 10.09 -1.70 -20.76
C ILE A 511 11.21 -2.67 -20.39
N ILE A 512 10.88 -3.95 -20.37
CA ILE A 512 11.87 -5.02 -20.21
C ILE A 512 12.37 -5.40 -21.60
N ILE A 513 13.68 -5.30 -21.79
CA ILE A 513 14.41 -5.79 -22.95
C ILE A 513 14.99 -7.14 -22.56
N HIS A 514 14.58 -8.19 -23.27
CA HIS A 514 15.08 -9.54 -23.06
C HIS A 514 16.13 -9.90 -24.10
N ASN A 515 16.04 -9.37 -25.33
CA ASN A 515 16.97 -9.61 -26.42
C ASN A 515 17.44 -8.34 -27.13
N LEU A 516 18.59 -8.43 -27.81
CA LEU A 516 19.06 -7.38 -28.72
C LEU A 516 18.13 -7.17 -29.92
N SER A 517 17.37 -8.19 -30.32
CA SER A 517 16.37 -8.10 -31.40
C SER A 517 15.09 -7.37 -31.00
N ASP A 518 14.91 -7.04 -29.71
CA ASP A 518 13.72 -6.32 -29.23
C ASP A 518 13.71 -4.84 -29.64
N TYR A 519 14.84 -4.32 -30.12
CA TYR A 519 14.95 -2.97 -30.64
C TYR A 519 15.90 -2.89 -31.85
N LYS A 520 15.78 -1.82 -32.63
CA LYS A 520 16.78 -1.43 -33.64
C LYS A 520 17.36 -0.06 -33.30
N VAL A 521 18.65 0.12 -33.58
CA VAL A 521 19.33 1.42 -33.49
C VAL A 521 19.20 2.14 -34.83
N GLY A 522 18.88 3.43 -34.79
CA GLY A 522 18.62 4.25 -35.97
C GLY A 522 17.12 4.38 -36.30
N ASN A 523 16.83 5.14 -37.37
CA ASN A 523 15.47 5.47 -37.80
C ASN A 523 14.67 4.28 -38.36
#